data_AF-A0A6C0JJG9-F1
#
_entry.id   AF-A0A6C0JJG9-F1
#
_cell.length_a   1.000
_cell.length_b   1.000
_cell.length_c   1.000
_cell.angle_alpha   90.00
_cell.angle_beta   90.00
_cell.angle_gamma   90.00
#
_symmetry.space_group_name_H-M   'P 1'
#
loop_
_entity.id
_entity.type
_entity.pdbx_description
1 polymer ?
#
loop_
_entity_poly.entity_id
_entity_poly.type
_entity_poly.pdbx_seq_one_letter_code
_entity_poly.pdbx_strand_id
1 'polypeptide(L)'
;MNEYDVFVMCGGKCGGSTLACTFHRNNFKTTHIHGANYTGAFQSDINLELGLFNIIDYSSKNKKIYIIDCYRTPIERKISAFFQHISLHLPNYKDFSIEELISFFNENILESIENYHPINVALDKYNIPLFDSFDFVRKYNKVEHDNKVFIKLLFNDINIWDEILSNIFETSIQVYPHNLTSNKEIYKIYKLFKEKYKLPQTYIDVILNDNEFKIYNTKQQQEEYIKKFVNVNKTLIGKNGFLFLQNDSGNEIKIHNENLCLVQDISLKRYNEYKDKFLLTVFPNKSLICKEFLPDEFDMKYRPAFDIYKKKFDDKIIDGLTVLSDYKNIFYKTDTHINLYGAYIIYSTFVDNFNALFKMNVIKKEINIKSKLVDSLNELKLGIGDLTWKVNLGNQTLNSTEDIYFYSDDFTEIYLKYELKLNDPIRILRFDKNKFIDNTNEFIGKTIDWETLSQYTLYKKNNIFPKQKCLIFYDSFLLSTLSLYLELFDEVYLSKTVFSNEIIQIIDPDYICEFRIERFLF
;
A
#
# COMPACT_ATOMS: atom_id res chain seq x y z
N MET A 1 -31.22 27.89 -36.18
CA MET A 1 -30.74 27.05 -35.04
C MET A 1 -29.22 27.07 -35.06
N ASN A 2 -28.57 27.01 -33.91
CA ASN A 2 -27.11 26.81 -33.89
C ASN A 2 -26.80 25.40 -34.41
N GLU A 3 -26.04 25.28 -35.50
CA GLU A 3 -25.52 24.00 -35.99
C GLU A 3 -24.26 23.61 -35.24
N TYR A 4 -24.05 22.33 -34.96
CA TYR A 4 -22.84 21.80 -34.31
C TYR A 4 -22.22 20.67 -35.13
N ASP A 5 -20.91 20.47 -34.97
CA ASP A 5 -20.16 19.37 -35.58
C ASP A 5 -20.02 18.19 -34.60
N VAL A 6 -19.85 18.50 -33.32
CA VAL A 6 -19.61 17.51 -32.26
C VAL A 6 -20.51 17.76 -31.05
N PHE A 7 -21.19 16.71 -30.59
CA PHE A 7 -21.98 16.66 -29.37
C PHE A 7 -21.28 15.74 -28.37
N VAL A 8 -20.69 16.31 -27.33
CA VAL A 8 -20.09 15.54 -26.23
C VAL A 8 -21.18 15.25 -25.21
N MET A 9 -21.74 14.04 -25.27
CA MET A 9 -22.83 13.55 -24.43
C MET A 9 -22.29 12.62 -23.33
N CYS A 10 -21.54 13.19 -22.38
CA CYS A 10 -20.86 12.43 -21.34
C CYS A 10 -21.54 12.55 -19.97
N GLY A 11 -21.56 11.43 -19.24
CA GLY A 11 -21.86 11.43 -17.82
C GLY A 11 -20.89 12.31 -17.00
N GLY A 12 -21.30 12.66 -15.78
CA GLY A 12 -20.46 13.40 -14.86
C GLY A 12 -19.13 12.69 -14.60
N LYS A 13 -18.02 13.43 -14.63
CA LYS A 13 -16.67 12.91 -14.34
C LYS A 13 -16.12 11.84 -15.28
N CYS A 14 -16.66 11.73 -16.50
CA CYS A 14 -16.14 10.84 -17.54
C CYS A 14 -15.18 11.53 -18.52
N GLY A 15 -14.68 12.74 -18.24
CA GLY A 15 -13.78 13.46 -19.15
C GLY A 15 -14.47 14.30 -20.25
N GLY A 16 -15.79 14.47 -20.19
CA GLY A 16 -16.55 15.26 -21.17
C GLY A 16 -16.04 16.70 -21.34
N SER A 17 -15.60 17.37 -20.26
CA SER A 17 -14.99 18.70 -20.38
C SER A 17 -13.67 18.70 -21.16
N THR A 18 -12.86 17.64 -21.03
CA THR A 18 -11.62 17.48 -21.80
C THR A 18 -11.94 17.28 -23.28
N LEU A 19 -12.92 16.42 -23.61
CA LEU A 19 -13.37 16.22 -24.99
C LEU A 19 -13.91 17.52 -25.60
N ALA A 20 -14.77 18.23 -24.88
CA ALA A 20 -15.34 19.49 -25.34
C ALA A 20 -14.27 20.55 -25.62
N CYS A 21 -13.33 20.73 -24.68
CA CYS A 21 -12.19 21.62 -24.86
C CYS A 21 -11.31 21.19 -26.04
N THR A 22 -11.11 19.88 -26.19
CA THR A 22 -10.33 19.28 -27.28
C THR A 22 -10.92 19.63 -28.64
N PHE A 23 -12.18 19.31 -28.87
CA PHE A 23 -12.81 19.58 -30.17
C PHE A 23 -12.92 21.07 -30.48
N HIS A 24 -13.26 21.90 -29.49
CA HIS A 24 -13.29 23.35 -29.66
C HIS A 24 -11.93 23.92 -30.11
N ARG A 25 -10.84 23.46 -29.51
CA ARG A 25 -9.48 23.88 -29.87
C ARG A 25 -8.97 23.31 -31.20
N ASN A 26 -9.57 22.22 -31.67
CA ASN A 26 -9.34 21.68 -33.01
C ASN A 26 -10.36 22.23 -34.04
N ASN A 27 -10.94 23.40 -33.78
CA ASN A 27 -11.85 24.14 -34.68
C ASN A 27 -13.18 23.45 -35.00
N PHE A 28 -13.63 22.50 -34.18
CA PHE A 28 -14.99 21.96 -34.29
C PHE A 28 -15.97 22.82 -33.51
N LYS A 29 -17.16 23.04 -34.06
CA LYS A 29 -18.26 23.64 -33.32
C LYS A 29 -18.87 22.58 -32.40
N THR A 30 -18.52 22.66 -31.12
CA THR A 30 -18.82 21.61 -30.14
C THR A 30 -19.80 22.08 -29.08
N THR A 31 -20.65 21.17 -28.62
CA THR A 31 -21.43 21.35 -27.38
C THR A 31 -21.23 20.18 -26.42
N HIS A 32 -21.35 20.45 -25.11
CA HIS A 32 -21.16 19.47 -24.05
C HIS A 32 -22.41 19.39 -23.17
N ILE A 33 -22.94 18.18 -23.05
CA ILE A 33 -24.25 17.91 -22.49
C ILE A 33 -24.11 16.74 -21.51
N HIS A 34 -24.71 16.87 -20.32
CA HIS A 34 -24.68 15.81 -19.31
C HIS A 34 -25.89 14.89 -19.38
N GLY A 35 -26.98 15.30 -20.04
CA GLY A 35 -28.15 14.47 -20.31
C GLY A 35 -29.18 15.19 -21.18
N ALA A 36 -30.20 14.48 -21.64
CA ALA A 36 -31.21 15.02 -22.57
C ALA A 36 -31.94 16.27 -22.05
N ASN A 37 -32.03 16.42 -20.72
CA ASN A 37 -32.71 17.53 -20.04
C ASN A 37 -31.74 18.48 -19.30
N TYR A 38 -30.42 18.32 -19.48
CA TYR A 38 -29.43 19.07 -18.68
C TYR A 38 -28.31 19.60 -19.57
N THR A 39 -28.25 20.93 -19.73
CA THR A 39 -27.13 21.60 -20.40
C THR A 39 -25.88 21.52 -19.53
N GLY A 40 -24.75 21.13 -20.13
CA GLY A 40 -23.45 21.14 -19.46
C GLY A 40 -22.89 22.56 -19.34
N ALA A 41 -21.76 22.68 -18.63
CA ALA A 41 -21.11 23.96 -18.29
C ALA A 41 -20.56 24.79 -19.49
N PHE A 42 -20.68 24.31 -20.74
CA PHE A 42 -19.95 24.88 -21.89
C PHE A 42 -20.80 25.65 -22.92
N GLN A 43 -22.10 25.86 -22.70
CA GLN A 43 -22.88 26.89 -23.42
C GLN A 43 -24.29 27.03 -22.81
N SER A 44 -24.63 28.24 -22.35
CA SER A 44 -25.97 28.63 -21.89
C SER A 44 -26.99 28.78 -23.04
N ASP A 45 -26.52 28.77 -24.28
CA ASP A 45 -27.29 29.25 -25.43
C ASP A 45 -28.00 28.12 -26.19
N ILE A 46 -27.98 26.90 -25.65
CA ILE A 46 -28.85 25.84 -26.15
C ILE A 46 -30.27 26.15 -25.67
N ASN A 47 -31.13 26.54 -26.60
CA ASN A 47 -32.55 26.64 -26.33
C ASN A 47 -33.14 25.22 -26.13
N LEU A 48 -33.19 24.79 -24.87
CA LEU A 48 -33.77 23.51 -24.47
C LEU A 48 -35.27 23.41 -24.75
N GLU A 49 -35.99 24.53 -24.93
CA GLU A 49 -37.40 24.52 -25.34
C GLU A 49 -37.56 23.86 -26.72
N LEU A 50 -36.54 23.95 -27.58
CA LEU A 50 -36.52 23.30 -28.88
C LEU A 50 -36.15 21.81 -28.80
N GLY A 51 -35.64 21.31 -27.66
CA GLY A 51 -35.25 19.92 -27.46
C GLY A 51 -33.90 19.53 -28.10
N LEU A 52 -33.04 18.83 -27.35
CA LEU A 52 -31.70 18.40 -27.79
C LEU A 52 -31.70 17.70 -29.15
N PHE A 53 -32.60 16.73 -29.33
CA PHE A 53 -32.63 15.91 -30.54
C PHE A 53 -33.02 16.70 -31.80
N ASN A 54 -33.84 17.75 -31.67
CA ASN A 54 -34.14 18.62 -32.81
C ASN A 54 -32.90 19.40 -33.26
N ILE A 55 -32.01 19.78 -32.33
CA ILE A 55 -30.74 20.44 -32.66
C ILE A 55 -29.77 19.45 -33.33
N ILE A 56 -29.72 18.21 -32.85
CA ILE A 56 -28.93 17.13 -33.46
C ILE A 56 -29.43 16.88 -34.89
N ASP A 57 -30.74 16.72 -35.07
CA ASP A 57 -31.36 16.47 -36.38
C ASP A 57 -31.11 17.62 -37.35
N TYR A 58 -31.32 18.86 -36.89
CA TYR A 58 -31.03 20.06 -37.67
C TYR A 58 -29.55 20.13 -38.10
N SER A 59 -28.63 19.88 -37.16
CA SER A 59 -27.18 19.90 -37.44
C SER A 59 -26.74 18.81 -38.42
N SER A 60 -27.43 17.66 -38.41
CA SER A 60 -27.14 16.52 -39.28
C SER A 60 -27.77 16.62 -40.67
N LYS A 61 -28.58 17.65 -40.96
CA LYS A 61 -29.38 17.72 -42.20
C LYS A 61 -28.53 17.69 -43.46
N ASN A 62 -27.40 18.40 -43.46
CA ASN A 62 -26.54 18.59 -44.64
C ASN A 62 -25.07 18.23 -44.40
N LYS A 63 -24.72 17.69 -43.23
CA LYS A 63 -23.34 17.32 -42.88
C LYS A 63 -23.30 16.20 -41.85
N LYS A 64 -22.20 15.45 -41.86
CA LYS A 64 -21.90 14.45 -40.84
C LYS A 64 -21.63 15.14 -39.50
N ILE A 65 -22.25 14.65 -38.44
CA ILE A 65 -22.02 15.10 -37.06
C ILE A 65 -21.60 13.93 -36.17
N TYR A 66 -20.94 14.24 -35.07
CA TYR A 66 -20.39 13.25 -34.14
C TYR A 66 -21.02 13.39 -32.76
N ILE A 67 -21.47 12.29 -32.17
CA ILE A 67 -22.07 12.19 -30.85
C ILE A 67 -21.19 11.27 -30.02
N ILE A 68 -20.53 11.82 -29.01
CA ILE A 68 -19.44 11.14 -28.30
C ILE A 68 -19.75 11.04 -26.82
N ASP A 69 -19.60 9.83 -26.28
CA ASP A 69 -19.60 9.55 -24.84
C ASP A 69 -18.31 8.82 -24.44
N CYS A 70 -18.04 8.85 -23.14
CA CYS A 70 -16.88 8.21 -22.54
C CYS A 70 -17.33 7.40 -21.33
N TYR A 71 -16.95 6.12 -21.31
CA TYR A 71 -17.09 5.29 -20.13
C TYR A 71 -15.93 5.53 -19.16
N ARG A 72 -16.22 5.52 -17.86
CA ARG A 72 -15.23 5.52 -16.78
C ARG A 72 -15.63 4.48 -15.75
N THR A 73 -14.65 3.77 -15.21
CA THR A 73 -14.86 2.76 -14.18
C THR A 73 -15.63 3.32 -12.97
N PRO A 74 -16.56 2.55 -12.39
CA PRO A 74 -17.61 3.09 -11.52
C PRO A 74 -17.08 3.70 -10.21
N ILE A 75 -16.01 3.14 -9.63
CA ILE A 75 -15.50 3.60 -8.33
C ILE A 75 -14.71 4.88 -8.48
N GLU A 76 -13.77 4.97 -9.43
CA GLU A 76 -13.06 6.21 -9.68
C GLU A 76 -14.00 7.33 -10.10
N ARG A 77 -15.06 7.03 -10.88
CA ARG A 77 -16.11 8.00 -11.23
C ARG A 77 -16.81 8.50 -9.97
N LYS A 78 -17.29 7.61 -9.09
CA LYS A 78 -17.95 7.98 -7.83
C LYS A 78 -17.05 8.78 -6.89
N ILE A 79 -15.83 8.33 -6.65
CA ILE A 79 -14.86 9.08 -5.82
C ILE A 79 -14.63 10.46 -6.44
N SER A 80 -14.45 10.54 -7.77
CA SER A 80 -14.27 11.83 -8.46
C SER A 80 -15.50 12.74 -8.38
N ALA A 81 -16.71 12.18 -8.33
CA ALA A 81 -17.96 12.93 -8.19
C ALA A 81 -18.13 13.43 -6.75
N PHE A 82 -17.96 12.54 -5.77
CA PHE A 82 -17.95 12.88 -4.34
C PHE A 82 -17.01 14.04 -4.05
N PHE A 83 -15.75 13.94 -4.45
CA PHE A 83 -14.77 15.00 -4.19
C PHE A 83 -15.05 16.30 -4.95
N GLN A 84 -15.68 16.26 -6.13
CA GLN A 84 -16.10 17.48 -6.80
C GLN A 84 -17.16 18.24 -6.01
N HIS A 85 -18.06 17.52 -5.34
CA HIS A 85 -19.20 18.06 -4.63
C HIS A 85 -19.04 17.94 -3.10
N ILE A 86 -17.82 17.70 -2.62
CA ILE A 86 -17.59 17.35 -1.21
C ILE A 86 -18.02 18.46 -0.27
N SER A 87 -17.85 19.73 -0.65
CA SER A 87 -18.32 20.86 0.16
C SER A 87 -19.84 20.97 0.24
N LEU A 88 -20.58 20.35 -0.69
CA LEU A 88 -22.04 20.28 -0.64
C LEU A 88 -22.51 19.14 0.26
N HIS A 89 -21.81 18.00 0.23
CA HIS A 89 -22.11 16.84 1.06
C HIS A 89 -21.63 17.03 2.51
N LEU A 90 -20.46 17.64 2.67
CA LEU A 90 -19.69 17.82 3.90
C LEU A 90 -18.98 19.19 3.87
N PRO A 91 -19.66 20.29 4.24
CA PRO A 91 -19.06 21.63 4.22
C PRO A 91 -17.73 21.74 4.99
N ASN A 92 -17.60 20.99 6.09
CA ASN A 92 -16.42 20.99 6.97
C ASN A 92 -15.48 19.79 6.71
N TYR A 93 -15.47 19.21 5.50
CA TYR A 93 -14.71 17.98 5.19
C TYR A 93 -13.20 18.04 5.52
N LYS A 94 -12.62 19.24 5.66
CA LYS A 94 -11.20 19.43 6.01
C LYS A 94 -10.89 19.05 7.46
N ASP A 95 -11.91 19.02 8.31
CA ASP A 95 -11.77 18.67 9.73
C ASP A 95 -11.86 17.15 9.97
N PHE A 96 -12.18 16.37 8.92
CA PHE A 96 -12.35 14.92 8.99
C PHE A 96 -11.06 14.20 8.62
N SER A 97 -10.78 13.11 9.33
CA SER A 97 -9.77 12.12 8.94
C SER A 97 -10.16 11.39 7.66
N ILE A 98 -9.20 10.74 7.01
CA ILE A 98 -9.47 9.96 5.79
C ILE A 98 -10.43 8.80 6.10
N GLU A 99 -10.27 8.18 7.25
CA GLU A 99 -11.09 7.07 7.72
C GLU A 99 -12.56 7.49 7.89
N GLU A 100 -12.81 8.68 8.46
CA GLU A 100 -14.16 9.22 8.59
C GLU A 100 -14.77 9.59 7.23
N LEU A 101 -13.98 10.16 6.31
CA LEU A 101 -14.44 10.44 4.94
C LEU A 101 -14.79 9.15 4.20
N ILE A 102 -14.03 8.07 4.40
CA ILE A 102 -14.31 6.75 3.81
C ILE A 102 -15.61 6.18 4.38
N SER A 103 -15.83 6.28 5.69
CA SER A 103 -17.09 5.84 6.31
C SER A 103 -18.27 6.59 5.71
N PHE A 104 -18.20 7.93 5.66
CA PHE A 104 -19.25 8.75 5.08
C PHE A 104 -19.53 8.38 3.62
N PHE A 105 -18.48 8.22 2.80
CA PHE A 105 -18.63 7.86 1.40
C PHE A 105 -19.33 6.49 1.22
N ASN A 106 -18.94 5.49 2.02
CA ASN A 106 -19.56 4.17 1.97
C ASN A 106 -21.04 4.22 2.39
N GLU A 107 -21.36 4.97 3.44
CA GLU A 107 -22.71 5.06 4.01
C GLU A 107 -23.66 5.91 3.16
N ASN A 108 -23.18 6.98 2.52
CA ASN A 108 -24.06 8.00 1.93
C ASN A 108 -23.93 8.12 0.41
N ILE A 109 -22.85 7.62 -0.20
CA ILE A 109 -22.54 7.87 -1.62
C ILE A 109 -22.43 6.57 -2.43
N LEU A 110 -21.98 5.47 -1.81
CA LEU A 110 -21.65 4.26 -2.56
C LEU A 110 -22.88 3.49 -3.06
N GLU A 111 -24.02 3.58 -2.36
CA GLU A 111 -25.17 2.64 -2.44
C GLU A 111 -25.58 2.13 -3.83
N SER A 112 -25.55 2.95 -4.89
CA SER A 112 -26.00 2.55 -6.24
C SER A 112 -24.97 2.86 -7.32
N ILE A 113 -24.84 2.02 -8.37
CA ILE A 113 -24.02 2.38 -9.54
C ILE A 113 -24.78 3.42 -10.37
N GLU A 114 -24.07 4.46 -10.82
CA GLU A 114 -24.62 5.44 -11.73
C GLU A 114 -24.72 4.82 -13.14
N ASN A 115 -25.88 4.25 -13.46
CA ASN A 115 -26.14 3.56 -14.74
C ASN A 115 -26.53 4.52 -15.88
N TYR A 116 -26.42 5.83 -15.65
CA TYR A 116 -26.79 6.82 -16.67
C TYR A 116 -25.64 7.05 -17.65
N HIS A 117 -25.86 6.62 -18.90
CA HIS A 117 -24.99 6.81 -20.05
C HIS A 117 -25.75 7.61 -21.13
N PRO A 118 -25.47 8.92 -21.29
CA PRO A 118 -26.30 9.78 -22.15
C PRO A 118 -26.38 9.34 -23.61
N ILE A 119 -25.34 8.67 -24.14
CA ILE A 119 -25.35 8.14 -25.51
C ILE A 119 -26.41 7.06 -25.73
N ASN A 120 -26.73 6.25 -24.70
CA ASN A 120 -27.74 5.20 -24.82
C ASN A 120 -29.11 5.83 -25.12
N VAL A 121 -29.42 6.98 -24.50
CA VAL A 121 -30.64 7.75 -24.79
C VAL A 121 -30.68 8.23 -26.25
N ALA A 122 -29.53 8.59 -26.81
CA ALA A 122 -29.44 8.99 -28.21
C ALA A 122 -29.59 7.79 -29.16
N LEU A 123 -28.96 6.65 -28.86
CA LEU A 123 -29.13 5.41 -29.63
C LEU A 123 -30.60 4.98 -29.65
N ASP A 124 -31.25 4.96 -28.47
CA ASP A 124 -32.68 4.63 -28.34
C ASP A 124 -33.57 5.57 -29.15
N LYS A 125 -33.31 6.88 -29.09
CA LYS A 125 -34.06 7.90 -29.84
C LYS A 125 -34.06 7.65 -31.35
N TYR A 126 -32.96 7.13 -31.88
CA TYR A 126 -32.78 6.83 -33.30
C TYR A 126 -33.01 5.34 -33.63
N ASN A 127 -33.55 4.55 -32.70
CA ASN A 127 -33.77 3.10 -32.85
C ASN A 127 -32.49 2.33 -33.26
N ILE A 128 -31.34 2.76 -32.74
CA ILE A 128 -30.05 2.11 -32.95
C ILE A 128 -29.81 1.15 -31.77
N PRO A 129 -29.41 -0.11 -32.00
CA PRO A 129 -29.07 -1.03 -30.92
C PRO A 129 -28.00 -0.44 -29.99
N LEU A 130 -28.14 -0.70 -28.69
CA LEU A 130 -27.10 -0.37 -27.71
C LEU A 130 -25.83 -1.16 -28.00
N PHE A 131 -24.68 -0.61 -27.58
CA PHE A 131 -23.43 -1.37 -27.60
C PHE A 131 -23.51 -2.50 -26.57
N ASP A 132 -23.29 -3.73 -27.02
CA ASP A 132 -23.30 -4.95 -26.19
C ASP A 132 -21.88 -5.52 -25.95
N SER A 133 -20.89 -4.92 -26.60
CA SER A 133 -19.49 -5.32 -26.60
C SER A 133 -18.60 -4.12 -26.88
N PHE A 134 -17.32 -4.18 -26.54
CA PHE A 134 -16.34 -3.12 -26.80
C PHE A 134 -15.17 -3.62 -27.65
N ASP A 135 -14.79 -2.87 -28.68
CA ASP A 135 -13.62 -3.18 -29.50
C ASP A 135 -12.32 -2.77 -28.78
N PHE A 136 -11.74 -3.71 -28.03
CA PHE A 136 -10.48 -3.50 -27.32
C PHE A 136 -9.24 -3.39 -28.21
N VAL A 137 -9.33 -3.72 -29.50
CA VAL A 137 -8.24 -3.55 -30.47
C VAL A 137 -8.24 -2.11 -30.97
N ARG A 138 -9.40 -1.62 -31.42
CA ARG A 138 -9.56 -0.23 -31.87
C ARG A 138 -9.62 0.78 -30.73
N LYS A 139 -9.97 0.35 -29.51
CA LYS A 139 -10.15 1.19 -28.32
C LYS A 139 -11.34 2.16 -28.39
N TYR A 140 -12.34 1.88 -29.22
CA TYR A 140 -13.60 2.61 -29.25
C TYR A 140 -14.70 1.79 -29.92
N ASN A 141 -15.96 2.10 -29.59
CA ASN A 141 -17.10 1.68 -30.41
C ASN A 141 -17.56 2.83 -31.30
N LYS A 142 -18.00 2.49 -32.51
CA LYS A 142 -18.52 3.44 -33.49
C LYS A 142 -19.69 2.82 -34.25
N VAL A 143 -20.80 3.55 -34.37
CA VAL A 143 -21.90 3.22 -35.28
C VAL A 143 -22.31 4.47 -36.05
N GLU A 144 -22.59 4.32 -37.35
CA GLU A 144 -23.08 5.40 -38.21
C GLU A 144 -24.55 5.14 -38.56
N HIS A 145 -25.38 6.17 -38.48
CA HIS A 145 -26.78 6.15 -38.89
C HIS A 145 -27.14 7.49 -39.55
N ASP A 146 -27.47 7.45 -40.83
CA ASP A 146 -27.54 8.63 -41.70
C ASP A 146 -26.27 9.50 -41.59
N ASN A 147 -26.43 10.80 -41.33
CA ASN A 147 -25.36 11.75 -41.13
C ASN A 147 -24.90 11.84 -39.66
N LYS A 148 -25.14 10.83 -38.82
CA LYS A 148 -24.80 10.83 -37.40
C LYS A 148 -23.83 9.70 -37.07
N VAL A 149 -22.75 10.03 -36.37
CA VAL A 149 -21.74 9.07 -35.92
C VAL A 149 -21.73 9.02 -34.40
N PHE A 150 -22.04 7.86 -33.82
CA PHE A 150 -22.09 7.65 -32.38
C PHE A 150 -20.81 6.94 -31.93
N ILE A 151 -20.12 7.49 -30.93
CA ILE A 151 -18.81 7.02 -30.49
C ILE A 151 -18.81 6.82 -28.98
N LYS A 152 -18.30 5.67 -28.55
CA LYS A 152 -18.02 5.38 -27.13
C LYS A 152 -16.52 5.19 -26.93
N LEU A 153 -15.93 5.98 -26.05
CA LEU A 153 -14.52 5.90 -25.65
C LEU A 153 -14.37 5.33 -24.23
N LEU A 154 -13.15 4.91 -23.85
CA LEU A 154 -12.78 4.64 -22.46
C LEU A 154 -11.94 5.79 -21.89
N PHE A 155 -12.26 6.20 -20.67
CA PHE A 155 -11.50 7.23 -19.94
C PHE A 155 -10.11 6.74 -19.55
N ASN A 156 -9.93 5.42 -19.40
CA ASN A 156 -8.63 4.83 -19.10
C ASN A 156 -7.62 5.01 -20.25
N ASP A 157 -8.11 5.23 -21.46
CA ASP A 157 -7.30 5.42 -22.67
C ASP A 157 -7.08 6.92 -22.99
N ILE A 158 -7.32 7.84 -22.04
CA ILE A 158 -7.22 9.29 -22.25
C ILE A 158 -5.86 9.76 -22.77
N ASN A 159 -4.79 9.03 -22.44
CA ASN A 159 -3.43 9.32 -22.88
C ASN A 159 -3.17 8.99 -24.36
N ILE A 160 -4.06 8.26 -25.03
CA ILE A 160 -3.99 7.91 -26.45
C ILE A 160 -5.22 8.41 -27.23
N TRP A 161 -6.01 9.32 -26.64
CA TRP A 161 -7.18 9.87 -27.30
C TRP A 161 -6.84 10.71 -28.53
N ASP A 162 -5.66 11.29 -28.62
CA ASP A 162 -5.19 12.02 -29.81
C ASP A 162 -5.11 11.08 -31.02
N GLU A 163 -4.51 9.90 -30.86
CA GLU A 163 -4.47 8.87 -31.89
C GLU A 163 -5.88 8.35 -32.24
N ILE A 164 -6.66 7.95 -31.23
CA ILE A 164 -8.00 7.39 -31.43
C ILE A 164 -8.91 8.39 -32.16
N LEU A 165 -8.96 9.63 -31.67
CA LEU A 165 -9.82 10.66 -32.27
C LEU A 165 -9.32 11.05 -33.66
N SER A 166 -8.01 11.15 -33.88
CA SER A 166 -7.46 11.47 -35.20
C SER A 166 -7.87 10.43 -36.25
N ASN A 167 -7.84 9.15 -35.88
CA ASN A 167 -8.26 8.05 -36.74
C ASN A 167 -9.77 8.09 -37.03
N ILE A 168 -10.61 8.44 -36.05
CA ILE A 168 -12.06 8.49 -36.23
C ILE A 168 -12.50 9.67 -37.13
N PHE A 169 -11.83 10.82 -37.00
CA PHE A 169 -12.15 12.05 -37.71
C PHE A 169 -11.35 12.26 -38.99
N GLU A 170 -10.39 11.39 -39.28
CA GLU A 170 -9.50 11.46 -40.45
C GLU A 170 -8.77 12.82 -40.55
N THR A 171 -8.43 13.39 -39.40
CA THR A 171 -7.70 14.66 -39.26
C THR A 171 -6.88 14.63 -37.99
N SER A 172 -5.79 15.41 -37.92
CA SER A 172 -4.98 15.48 -36.70
C SER A 172 -5.78 16.16 -35.58
N ILE A 173 -5.98 15.44 -34.47
CA ILE A 173 -6.64 15.93 -33.26
C ILE A 173 -5.65 15.89 -32.11
N GLN A 174 -5.34 17.07 -31.57
CA GLN A 174 -4.56 17.18 -30.34
C GLN A 174 -5.49 17.24 -29.13
N VAL A 175 -5.27 16.39 -28.11
CA VAL A 175 -6.07 16.40 -26.87
C VAL A 175 -5.61 17.50 -25.92
N TYR A 176 -6.56 18.22 -25.34
CA TYR A 176 -6.33 19.33 -24.41
C TYR A 176 -6.95 19.02 -23.04
N PRO A 177 -6.16 18.56 -22.05
CA PRO A 177 -6.66 18.24 -20.72
C PRO A 177 -7.36 19.42 -20.06
N HIS A 178 -8.54 19.18 -19.47
CA HIS A 178 -9.31 20.21 -18.78
C HIS A 178 -9.90 19.67 -17.45
N ASN A 179 -10.18 20.58 -16.50
CA ASN A 179 -10.82 20.26 -15.22
C ASN A 179 -10.06 19.23 -14.34
N LEU A 180 -8.73 19.28 -14.36
CA LEU A 180 -7.87 18.35 -13.65
C LEU A 180 -7.98 18.52 -12.12
N THR A 181 -8.17 17.41 -11.39
CA THR A 181 -8.23 17.42 -9.92
C THR A 181 -6.91 17.87 -9.30
N SER A 182 -5.77 17.62 -9.94
CA SER A 182 -4.44 18.06 -9.50
C SER A 182 -4.32 19.56 -9.27
N ASN A 183 -5.18 20.34 -9.93
CA ASN A 183 -5.16 21.80 -9.87
C ASN A 183 -6.16 22.35 -8.84
N LYS A 184 -6.81 21.48 -8.06
CA LYS A 184 -7.83 21.86 -7.07
C LYS A 184 -7.31 21.67 -5.66
N GLU A 185 -7.85 22.45 -4.72
CA GLU A 185 -7.48 22.40 -3.30
C GLU A 185 -7.67 20.99 -2.69
N ILE A 186 -8.71 20.28 -3.13
CA ILE A 186 -9.06 18.92 -2.69
C ILE A 186 -8.03 17.84 -3.08
N TYR A 187 -7.03 18.14 -3.91
CA TYR A 187 -6.16 17.12 -4.52
C TYR A 187 -5.44 16.22 -3.51
N LYS A 188 -4.88 16.82 -2.44
CA LYS A 188 -4.12 16.07 -1.43
C LYS A 188 -5.00 15.04 -0.72
N ILE A 189 -6.19 15.46 -0.28
CA ILE A 189 -7.15 14.59 0.42
C ILE A 189 -7.71 13.54 -0.55
N TYR A 190 -8.05 13.94 -1.79
CA TYR A 190 -8.49 13.01 -2.85
C TYR A 190 -7.47 11.90 -3.12
N LYS A 191 -6.17 12.24 -3.17
CA LYS A 191 -5.10 11.27 -3.40
C LYS A 191 -4.99 10.28 -2.23
N LEU A 192 -4.91 10.78 -0.99
CA LEU A 192 -4.84 9.94 0.20
C LEU A 192 -6.08 9.05 0.35
N PHE A 193 -7.27 9.57 0.05
CA PHE A 193 -8.50 8.80 0.03
C PHE A 193 -8.40 7.63 -0.94
N LYS A 194 -7.97 7.86 -2.20
CA LYS A 194 -7.85 6.79 -3.20
C LYS A 194 -6.81 5.72 -2.82
N GLU A 195 -5.74 6.11 -2.13
CA GLU A 195 -4.71 5.18 -1.67
C GLU A 195 -5.23 4.28 -0.54
N LYS A 196 -6.03 4.83 0.37
CA LYS A 196 -6.60 4.11 1.51
C LYS A 196 -7.92 3.40 1.23
N TYR A 197 -8.68 3.85 0.24
CA TYR A 197 -10.04 3.38 0.00
C TYR A 197 -10.08 1.92 -0.44
N LYS A 198 -10.97 1.17 0.20
CA LYS A 198 -11.27 -0.23 -0.10
C LYS A 198 -12.77 -0.42 -0.16
N LEU A 199 -13.21 -1.28 -1.07
CA LEU A 199 -14.62 -1.54 -1.30
C LEU A 199 -15.20 -2.42 -0.18
N PRO A 200 -16.39 -2.09 0.34
CA PRO A 200 -17.20 -3.03 1.08
C PRO A 200 -17.46 -4.28 0.24
N GLN A 201 -17.37 -5.47 0.85
CA GLN A 201 -17.56 -6.74 0.14
C GLN A 201 -18.92 -6.81 -0.56
N THR A 202 -19.97 -6.29 0.09
CA THR A 202 -21.33 -6.24 -0.46
C THR A 202 -21.43 -5.45 -1.76
N TYR A 203 -20.54 -4.49 -2.01
CA TYR A 203 -20.55 -3.68 -3.22
C TYR A 203 -19.76 -4.30 -4.38
N ILE A 204 -18.87 -5.25 -4.09
CA ILE A 204 -18.11 -5.96 -5.13
C ILE A 204 -19.08 -6.71 -6.05
N ASP A 205 -20.07 -7.39 -5.47
CA ASP A 205 -21.09 -8.12 -6.25
C ASP A 205 -21.93 -7.19 -7.12
N VAL A 206 -22.20 -5.97 -6.65
CA VAL A 206 -22.92 -4.95 -7.43
C VAL A 206 -22.11 -4.57 -8.68
N ILE A 207 -20.79 -4.36 -8.55
CA ILE A 207 -19.91 -4.05 -9.69
C ILE A 207 -19.79 -5.24 -10.64
N LEU A 208 -19.58 -6.45 -10.10
CA LEU A 208 -19.43 -7.65 -10.92
C LEU A 208 -20.72 -8.01 -11.68
N ASN A 209 -21.87 -7.51 -11.24
CA ASN A 209 -23.13 -7.67 -11.94
C ASN A 209 -23.48 -6.52 -12.89
N ASP A 210 -22.74 -5.41 -12.86
CA ASP A 210 -22.95 -4.28 -13.76
C ASP A 210 -22.65 -4.62 -15.22
N ASN A 211 -23.60 -4.36 -16.11
CA ASN A 211 -23.48 -4.69 -17.52
C ASN A 211 -22.43 -3.82 -18.22
N GLU A 212 -22.40 -2.52 -17.92
CA GLU A 212 -21.48 -1.59 -18.59
C GLU A 212 -20.04 -1.88 -18.15
N PHE A 213 -19.82 -2.22 -16.88
CA PHE A 213 -18.53 -2.74 -16.40
C PHE A 213 -18.07 -3.99 -17.17
N LYS A 214 -18.97 -4.93 -17.47
CA LYS A 214 -18.65 -6.12 -18.28
C LYS A 214 -18.36 -5.80 -19.74
N ILE A 215 -19.10 -4.86 -20.34
CA ILE A 215 -18.94 -4.46 -21.74
C ILE A 215 -17.59 -3.79 -21.95
N TYR A 216 -17.21 -2.86 -21.07
CA TYR A 216 -16.05 -1.98 -21.28
C TYR A 216 -14.76 -2.43 -20.58
N ASN A 217 -14.76 -3.61 -19.96
CA ASN A 217 -13.55 -4.19 -19.36
C ASN A 217 -13.44 -5.67 -19.75
N THR A 218 -12.26 -6.09 -20.20
CA THR A 218 -11.97 -7.54 -20.36
C THR A 218 -12.06 -8.26 -19.02
N LYS A 219 -12.24 -9.59 -19.02
CA LYS A 219 -12.27 -10.39 -17.77
C LYS A 219 -11.04 -10.15 -16.89
N GLN A 220 -9.85 -10.10 -17.50
CA GLN A 220 -8.62 -9.79 -16.78
C GLN A 220 -8.66 -8.39 -16.15
N GLN A 221 -9.08 -7.37 -16.90
CA GLN A 221 -9.23 -6.01 -16.37
C GLN A 221 -10.27 -5.94 -15.24
N GLN A 222 -11.36 -6.71 -15.32
CA GLN A 222 -12.34 -6.80 -14.25
C GLN A 222 -11.72 -7.37 -12.97
N GLU A 223 -10.96 -8.46 -13.07
CA GLU A 223 -10.28 -9.07 -11.92
C GLU A 223 -9.22 -8.14 -11.30
N GLU A 224 -8.37 -7.53 -12.13
CA GLU A 224 -7.36 -6.56 -11.69
C GLU A 224 -8.00 -5.34 -11.01
N TYR A 225 -9.11 -4.86 -11.56
CA TYR A 225 -9.88 -3.75 -11.02
C TYR A 225 -10.44 -4.09 -9.65
N ILE A 226 -11.08 -5.25 -9.46
CA ILE A 226 -11.62 -5.65 -8.16
C ILE A 226 -10.47 -5.83 -7.15
N LYS A 227 -9.37 -6.50 -7.52
CA LYS A 227 -8.19 -6.72 -6.65
C LYS A 227 -7.62 -5.41 -6.08
N LYS A 228 -7.68 -4.31 -6.84
CA LYS A 228 -7.25 -2.98 -6.37
C LYS A 228 -8.03 -2.50 -5.14
N PHE A 229 -9.29 -2.88 -5.04
CA PHE A 229 -10.22 -2.37 -4.04
C PHE A 229 -10.59 -3.36 -2.94
N VAL A 230 -10.34 -4.67 -3.10
CA VAL A 230 -10.56 -5.63 -2.01
C VAL A 230 -9.46 -5.49 -0.96
N ASN A 231 -9.83 -5.62 0.32
CA ASN A 231 -8.87 -5.93 1.37
C ASN A 231 -8.32 -7.33 1.10
N VAL A 232 -7.12 -7.41 0.55
CA VAL A 232 -6.44 -8.69 0.50
C VAL A 232 -6.02 -9.01 1.93
N ASN A 233 -6.56 -10.09 2.47
CA ASN A 233 -6.21 -10.53 3.81
C ASN A 233 -4.69 -10.71 3.89
N LYS A 234 -4.09 -10.10 4.90
CA LYS A 234 -2.66 -10.30 5.19
C LYS A 234 -2.41 -11.56 6.01
N THR A 235 -3.45 -12.14 6.57
CA THR A 235 -3.38 -13.41 7.28
C THR A 235 -3.70 -14.56 6.34
N LEU A 236 -2.79 -15.52 6.23
CA LEU A 236 -3.00 -16.83 5.64
C LEU A 236 -3.21 -17.84 6.77
N ILE A 237 -4.34 -18.55 6.75
CA ILE A 237 -4.63 -19.62 7.71
C ILE A 237 -3.95 -20.89 7.21
N GLY A 238 -2.95 -21.35 7.96
CA GLY A 238 -2.30 -22.63 7.77
C GLY A 238 -2.95 -23.77 8.55
N LYS A 239 -2.33 -24.93 8.46
CA LYS A 239 -2.72 -26.15 9.17
C LYS A 239 -2.60 -25.96 10.67
N ASN A 240 -3.45 -26.65 11.42
CA ASN A 240 -3.47 -26.65 12.88
C ASN A 240 -3.63 -25.24 13.51
N GLY A 241 -4.16 -24.28 12.75
CA GLY A 241 -4.39 -22.90 13.19
C GLY A 241 -3.15 -22.02 13.22
N PHE A 242 -2.02 -22.44 12.63
CA PHE A 242 -0.89 -21.54 12.42
C PHE A 242 -1.28 -20.45 11.43
N LEU A 243 -0.91 -19.20 11.73
CA LEU A 243 -1.16 -18.05 10.86
C LEU A 243 0.15 -17.60 10.21
N PHE A 244 0.08 -17.22 8.94
CA PHE A 244 1.22 -16.70 8.19
C PHE A 244 0.91 -15.34 7.59
N LEU A 245 1.96 -14.54 7.38
CA LEU A 245 1.85 -13.27 6.67
C LEU A 245 1.79 -13.53 5.17
N GLN A 246 0.82 -12.94 4.50
CA GLN A 246 0.71 -12.87 3.05
C GLN A 246 0.38 -11.45 2.62
N ASN A 247 0.55 -11.15 1.33
CA ASN A 247 0.15 -9.86 0.75
C ASN A 247 0.73 -8.64 1.50
N ASP A 248 1.91 -8.82 2.09
CA ASP A 248 2.68 -7.75 2.68
C ASP A 248 3.51 -7.05 1.61
N SER A 249 4.17 -5.95 1.97
CA SER A 249 5.03 -5.22 1.02
C SER A 249 6.21 -6.07 0.53
N GLY A 250 6.67 -7.03 1.34
CA GLY A 250 7.73 -7.96 0.98
C GLY A 250 7.27 -9.09 0.05
N ASN A 251 5.97 -9.38 -0.04
CA ASN A 251 5.42 -10.52 -0.78
C ASN A 251 6.14 -11.84 -0.47
N GLU A 252 6.48 -12.10 0.79
CA GLU A 252 7.41 -13.17 1.19
C GLU A 252 7.00 -14.55 0.64
N ILE A 253 5.72 -14.92 0.80
CA ILE A 253 5.22 -16.24 0.38
C ILE A 253 5.35 -16.37 -1.13
N LYS A 254 4.98 -15.34 -1.89
CA LYS A 254 5.09 -15.34 -3.35
C LYS A 254 6.54 -15.51 -3.78
N ILE A 255 7.46 -14.75 -3.18
CA ILE A 255 8.88 -14.79 -3.52
C ILE A 255 9.47 -16.18 -3.30
N HIS A 256 9.20 -16.79 -2.15
CA HIS A 256 9.73 -18.11 -1.82
C HIS A 256 9.06 -19.25 -2.60
N ASN A 257 7.77 -19.10 -2.93
CA ASN A 257 7.01 -20.09 -3.71
C ASN A 257 7.36 -20.05 -5.21
N GLU A 258 7.51 -18.85 -5.77
CA GLU A 258 7.75 -18.63 -7.21
C GLU A 258 9.24 -18.44 -7.54
N ASN A 259 10.14 -18.52 -6.55
CA ASN A 259 11.59 -18.34 -6.70
C ASN A 259 11.98 -16.97 -7.31
N LEU A 260 11.31 -15.90 -6.90
CA LEU A 260 11.56 -14.56 -7.45
C LEU A 260 12.80 -13.91 -6.81
N CYS A 261 13.75 -13.45 -7.63
CA CYS A 261 14.90 -12.67 -7.16
C CYS A 261 14.65 -11.18 -7.41
N LEU A 262 14.43 -10.41 -6.35
CA LEU A 262 14.13 -8.97 -6.44
C LEU A 262 15.30 -8.06 -6.02
N VAL A 263 16.37 -8.62 -5.45
CA VAL A 263 17.53 -7.84 -4.98
C VAL A 263 18.27 -7.23 -6.16
N GLN A 264 18.51 -5.92 -6.10
CA GLN A 264 19.36 -5.21 -7.05
C GLN A 264 20.73 -4.91 -6.45
N ASP A 265 21.82 -5.25 -7.15
CA ASP A 265 23.22 -5.08 -6.69
C ASP A 265 23.55 -3.66 -6.18
N ILE A 266 22.86 -2.63 -6.68
CA ILE A 266 23.11 -1.24 -6.29
C ILE A 266 22.78 -0.97 -4.81
N SER A 267 21.81 -1.70 -4.23
CA SER A 267 21.41 -1.52 -2.83
C SER A 267 22.51 -1.96 -1.85
N LEU A 268 23.39 -2.86 -2.28
CA LEU A 268 24.48 -3.41 -1.46
C LEU A 268 25.73 -2.53 -1.44
N LYS A 269 25.85 -1.55 -2.34
CA LYS A 269 27.03 -0.68 -2.41
C LYS A 269 27.21 0.17 -1.14
N ARG A 270 26.12 0.51 -0.44
CA ARG A 270 26.15 1.32 0.79
C ARG A 270 26.96 0.68 1.93
N TYR A 271 27.11 -0.65 1.93
CA TYR A 271 27.84 -1.36 2.97
C TYR A 271 29.36 -1.39 2.75
N ASN A 272 29.85 -1.04 1.56
CA ASN A 272 31.26 -1.23 1.19
C ASN A 272 32.22 -0.47 2.11
N GLU A 273 31.85 0.75 2.52
CA GLU A 273 32.68 1.63 3.36
C GLU A 273 32.86 1.06 4.78
N TYR A 274 31.92 0.26 5.26
CA TYR A 274 31.85 -0.17 6.65
C TYR A 274 32.06 -1.67 6.84
N LYS A 275 32.41 -2.40 5.78
CA LYS A 275 32.43 -3.87 5.75
C LYS A 275 33.29 -4.49 6.87
N ASP A 276 34.39 -3.84 7.26
CA ASP A 276 35.32 -4.39 8.25
C ASP A 276 34.83 -4.33 9.69
N LYS A 277 33.83 -3.48 9.97
CA LYS A 277 33.22 -3.31 11.29
C LYS A 277 31.73 -3.66 11.34
N PHE A 278 31.25 -4.38 10.32
CA PHE A 278 29.84 -4.66 10.11
C PHE A 278 29.49 -6.13 10.36
N LEU A 279 28.35 -6.40 11.01
CA LEU A 279 27.75 -7.74 11.16
C LEU A 279 26.24 -7.69 10.90
N LEU A 280 25.77 -8.51 9.96
CA LEU A 280 24.35 -8.67 9.64
C LEU A 280 23.77 -9.92 10.29
N THR A 281 22.61 -9.81 10.92
CA THR A 281 21.82 -10.96 11.40
C THR A 281 20.51 -10.97 10.65
N VAL A 282 20.25 -12.06 9.90
CA VAL A 282 19.01 -12.23 9.16
C VAL A 282 18.08 -13.18 9.91
N PHE A 283 16.95 -12.67 10.39
CA PHE A 283 15.87 -13.52 10.91
C PHE A 283 15.19 -14.25 9.75
N PRO A 284 14.85 -15.55 9.90
CA PRO A 284 14.13 -16.27 8.87
C PRO A 284 12.66 -15.85 8.85
N ASN A 285 12.05 -15.87 7.67
CA ASN A 285 10.59 -15.77 7.59
C ASN A 285 9.95 -16.97 8.29
N LYS A 286 8.86 -16.73 9.04
CA LYS A 286 8.10 -17.77 9.74
C LYS A 286 7.69 -18.92 8.81
N SER A 287 7.32 -18.58 7.58
CA SER A 287 6.96 -19.51 6.51
C SER A 287 8.08 -20.51 6.14
N LEU A 288 9.36 -20.19 6.37
CA LEU A 288 10.49 -21.09 6.10
C LEU A 288 10.70 -22.11 7.24
N ILE A 289 10.56 -21.66 8.49
CA ILE A 289 10.76 -22.48 9.69
C ILE A 289 9.55 -23.38 9.93
N CYS A 290 8.35 -22.81 9.84
CA CYS A 290 7.08 -23.48 10.14
C CYS A 290 6.38 -24.00 8.86
N LYS A 291 7.16 -24.36 7.83
CA LYS A 291 6.64 -24.71 6.50
C LYS A 291 5.69 -25.91 6.49
N GLU A 292 5.85 -26.82 7.44
CA GLU A 292 4.97 -27.98 7.62
C GLU A 292 3.53 -27.60 7.97
N PHE A 293 3.32 -26.38 8.50
CA PHE A 293 2.00 -25.85 8.80
C PHE A 293 1.43 -24.98 7.67
N LEU A 294 2.16 -24.75 6.58
CA LEU A 294 1.59 -24.07 5.41
C LEU A 294 0.57 -24.99 4.70
N PRO A 295 -0.43 -24.40 4.01
CA PRO A 295 -1.27 -25.13 3.07
C PRO A 295 -0.44 -25.88 2.00
N ASP A 296 -0.95 -27.00 1.49
CA ASP A 296 -0.19 -27.92 0.61
C ASP A 296 0.21 -27.30 -0.74
N GLU A 297 -0.49 -26.25 -1.17
CA GLU A 297 -0.19 -25.51 -2.40
C GLU A 297 1.06 -24.62 -2.32
N PHE A 298 1.63 -24.43 -1.12
CA PHE A 298 2.81 -23.60 -0.90
C PHE A 298 4.06 -24.45 -0.70
N ASP A 299 5.08 -24.17 -1.51
CA ASP A 299 6.34 -24.90 -1.49
C ASP A 299 7.52 -23.93 -1.34
N MET A 300 7.98 -23.77 -0.11
CA MET A 300 9.01 -22.80 0.26
C MET A 300 10.41 -23.35 -0.08
N LYS A 301 10.87 -23.11 -1.31
CA LYS A 301 12.07 -23.78 -1.85
C LYS A 301 13.34 -22.94 -1.84
N TYR A 302 13.23 -21.62 -2.00
CA TYR A 302 14.40 -20.82 -2.36
C TYR A 302 14.50 -19.48 -1.62
N ARG A 303 15.73 -19.05 -1.34
CA ARG A 303 16.08 -17.85 -0.57
C ARG A 303 17.02 -16.92 -1.35
N PRO A 304 16.61 -16.45 -2.56
CA PRO A 304 17.51 -15.78 -3.49
C PRO A 304 18.17 -14.54 -2.90
N ALA A 305 17.43 -13.76 -2.12
CA ALA A 305 17.94 -12.55 -1.52
C ALA A 305 19.00 -12.86 -0.46
N PHE A 306 18.74 -13.86 0.39
CA PHE A 306 19.71 -14.28 1.39
C PHE A 306 21.00 -14.77 0.74
N ASP A 307 20.93 -15.59 -0.31
CA ASP A 307 22.11 -16.11 -1.00
C ASP A 307 23.01 -15.00 -1.56
N ILE A 308 22.42 -13.92 -2.09
CA ILE A 308 23.16 -12.74 -2.58
C ILE A 308 23.85 -12.02 -1.42
N TYR A 309 23.14 -11.79 -0.31
CA TYR A 309 23.72 -11.17 0.89
C TYR A 309 24.82 -12.08 1.49
N LYS A 310 24.61 -13.40 1.52
CA LYS A 310 25.59 -14.38 2.00
C LYS A 310 26.88 -14.31 1.21
N LYS A 311 26.78 -14.27 -0.12
CA LYS A 311 27.94 -14.08 -1.01
C LYS A 311 28.66 -12.75 -0.77
N LYS A 312 27.93 -11.69 -0.43
CA LYS A 312 28.49 -10.34 -0.21
C LYS A 312 29.25 -10.21 1.12
N PHE A 313 28.66 -10.73 2.18
CA PHE A 313 29.12 -10.57 3.56
C PHE A 313 29.94 -11.73 4.09
N ASP A 314 29.87 -12.91 3.46
CA ASP A 314 30.64 -14.10 3.81
C ASP A 314 30.48 -14.52 5.28
N ASP A 315 31.50 -14.33 6.11
CA ASP A 315 31.51 -14.60 7.55
C ASP A 315 30.78 -13.52 8.38
N LYS A 316 30.46 -12.37 7.79
CA LYS A 316 29.82 -11.21 8.45
C LYS A 316 28.30 -11.22 8.35
N ILE A 317 27.73 -12.41 8.20
CA ILE A 317 26.28 -12.61 8.16
C ILE A 317 25.88 -13.90 8.87
N ILE A 318 24.95 -13.76 9.82
CA ILE A 318 24.35 -14.86 10.58
C ILE A 318 23.06 -15.28 9.86
N ASP A 319 23.01 -16.56 9.48
CA ASP A 319 21.81 -17.18 8.90
C ASP A 319 20.87 -17.64 10.01
N GLY A 320 19.87 -16.84 10.34
CA GLY A 320 18.89 -17.20 11.35
C GLY A 320 18.10 -18.47 11.01
N LEU A 321 17.94 -18.84 9.73
CA LEU A 321 17.29 -20.11 9.37
C LEU A 321 18.12 -21.31 9.84
N THR A 322 19.43 -21.29 9.57
CA THR A 322 20.35 -22.34 10.03
C THR A 322 20.43 -22.40 11.54
N VAL A 323 20.48 -21.25 12.20
CA VAL A 323 20.54 -21.18 13.67
C VAL A 323 19.29 -21.77 14.32
N LEU A 324 18.12 -21.59 13.69
CA LEU A 324 16.84 -21.91 14.29
C LEU A 324 16.22 -23.24 13.81
N SER A 325 16.80 -23.91 12.81
CA SER A 325 16.19 -25.09 12.17
C SER A 325 15.93 -26.27 13.11
N ASP A 326 16.76 -26.41 14.14
CA ASP A 326 16.70 -27.54 15.07
C ASP A 326 15.82 -27.25 16.29
N TYR A 327 15.28 -26.04 16.38
CA TYR A 327 14.47 -25.58 17.51
C TYR A 327 12.99 -25.58 17.17
N LYS A 328 12.18 -26.00 18.15
CA LYS A 328 10.71 -25.99 18.06
C LYS A 328 10.14 -24.86 18.90
N ASN A 329 8.90 -24.47 18.60
CA ASN A 329 8.17 -23.44 19.36
C ASN A 329 8.94 -22.12 19.48
N ILE A 330 9.58 -21.69 18.40
CA ILE A 330 10.37 -20.45 18.33
C ILE A 330 9.60 -19.30 17.67
N PHE A 331 8.48 -19.58 17.01
CA PHE A 331 7.52 -18.58 16.52
C PHE A 331 6.22 -18.70 17.30
N TYR A 332 5.55 -17.57 17.47
CA TYR A 332 4.15 -17.57 17.90
C TYR A 332 3.28 -18.20 16.81
N LYS A 333 2.19 -18.85 17.20
CA LYS A 333 1.24 -19.46 16.26
C LYS A 333 0.45 -18.40 15.48
N THR A 334 0.06 -17.32 16.14
CA THR A 334 -0.90 -16.32 15.69
C THR A 334 -0.30 -14.93 15.42
N ASP A 335 1.02 -14.82 15.45
CA ASP A 335 1.77 -13.57 15.17
C ASP A 335 2.86 -13.82 14.10
N THR A 336 3.28 -12.76 13.42
CA THR A 336 4.34 -12.83 12.39
C THR A 336 5.75 -12.95 12.95
N HIS A 337 5.97 -12.54 14.20
CA HIS A 337 7.28 -12.44 14.82
C HIS A 337 7.71 -13.75 15.49
N ILE A 338 9.03 -13.85 15.63
CA ILE A 338 9.68 -14.83 16.49
C ILE A 338 9.30 -14.55 17.96
N ASN A 339 9.11 -15.58 18.77
CA ASN A 339 8.85 -15.41 20.20
C ASN A 339 10.14 -15.15 20.98
N LEU A 340 10.04 -14.86 22.28
CA LEU A 340 11.21 -14.55 23.11
C LEU A 340 12.24 -15.71 23.13
N TYR A 341 11.79 -16.96 23.09
CA TYR A 341 12.69 -18.12 23.08
C TYR A 341 13.54 -18.16 21.81
N GLY A 342 12.90 -18.05 20.64
CA GLY A 342 13.63 -17.96 19.37
C GLY A 342 14.53 -16.72 19.28
N ALA A 343 14.04 -15.57 19.73
CA ALA A 343 14.82 -14.32 19.75
C ALA A 343 16.07 -14.43 20.64
N TYR A 344 15.97 -15.11 21.78
CA TYR A 344 17.10 -15.31 22.69
C TYR A 344 18.17 -16.26 22.12
N ILE A 345 17.77 -17.27 21.34
CA ILE A 345 18.72 -18.14 20.62
C ILE A 345 19.52 -17.32 19.60
N ILE A 346 18.85 -16.44 18.85
CA ILE A 346 19.51 -15.52 17.91
C ILE A 346 20.44 -14.55 18.66
N TYR A 347 19.98 -13.95 19.76
CA TYR A 347 20.82 -13.09 20.61
C TYR A 347 22.09 -13.81 21.08
N SER A 348 21.94 -15.04 21.58
CA SER A 348 23.06 -15.84 22.06
C SER A 348 24.08 -16.10 20.95
N THR A 349 23.58 -16.51 19.79
CA THR A 349 24.39 -16.79 18.60
C THR A 349 25.06 -15.53 18.06
N PHE A 350 24.38 -14.38 18.13
CA PHE A 350 24.93 -13.09 17.76
C PHE A 350 26.13 -12.73 18.63
N VAL A 351 26.03 -12.85 19.97
CA VAL A 351 27.14 -12.53 20.87
C VAL A 351 28.34 -13.44 20.61
N ASP A 352 28.10 -14.74 20.43
CA ASP A 352 29.16 -15.72 20.19
C ASP A 352 29.88 -15.43 18.84
N ASN A 353 29.13 -15.16 17.77
CA ASN A 353 29.70 -14.79 16.48
C ASN A 353 30.40 -13.43 16.49
N PHE A 354 29.84 -12.44 17.19
CA PHE A 354 30.45 -11.12 17.33
C PHE A 354 31.81 -11.23 18.03
N ASN A 355 31.88 -12.00 19.11
CA ASN A 355 33.14 -12.27 19.82
C ASN A 355 34.16 -12.98 18.93
N ALA A 356 33.76 -13.99 18.17
CA ALA A 356 34.64 -14.69 17.26
C ALA A 356 35.15 -13.80 16.12
N LEU A 357 34.25 -13.06 15.48
CA LEU A 357 34.55 -12.21 14.31
C LEU A 357 35.46 -11.04 14.67
N PHE A 358 35.17 -10.34 15.76
CA PHE A 358 35.88 -9.12 16.15
C PHE A 358 36.94 -9.35 17.24
N LYS A 359 37.17 -10.62 17.64
CA LYS A 359 38.10 -11.00 18.72
C LYS A 359 37.80 -10.27 20.03
N MET A 360 36.51 -10.27 20.37
CA MET A 360 35.95 -9.56 21.52
C MET A 360 35.58 -10.52 22.65
N ASN A 361 35.32 -9.97 23.83
CA ASN A 361 34.82 -10.71 24.99
C ASN A 361 33.58 -10.03 25.58
N VAL A 362 32.60 -9.76 24.71
CA VAL A 362 31.27 -9.30 25.12
C VAL A 362 30.61 -10.39 25.95
N ILE A 363 30.09 -10.03 27.12
CA ILE A 363 29.45 -10.98 28.04
C ILE A 363 27.98 -11.12 27.65
N LYS A 364 27.59 -12.33 27.27
CA LYS A 364 26.20 -12.71 27.06
C LYS A 364 25.44 -12.72 28.40
N LYS A 365 24.27 -12.09 28.45
CA LYS A 365 23.37 -12.20 29.59
C LYS A 365 22.56 -13.49 29.50
N GLU A 366 22.64 -14.31 30.53
CA GLU A 366 21.76 -15.47 30.66
C GLU A 366 20.41 -15.06 31.22
N ILE A 367 19.33 -15.59 30.64
CA ILE A 367 17.96 -15.36 31.11
C ILE A 367 17.21 -16.68 31.26
N ASN A 368 16.31 -16.71 32.22
CA ASN A 368 15.32 -17.74 32.44
C ASN A 368 14.04 -17.39 31.66
N ILE A 369 13.71 -18.22 30.67
CA ILE A 369 12.53 -18.04 29.83
C ILE A 369 11.42 -18.96 30.34
N LYS A 370 10.26 -18.37 30.62
CA LYS A 370 9.03 -19.02 31.02
C LYS A 370 8.02 -18.97 29.89
N SER A 371 7.04 -19.86 29.93
CA SER A 371 5.94 -19.89 28.97
C SER A 371 4.61 -20.09 29.67
N LYS A 372 3.54 -19.51 29.12
CA LYS A 372 2.16 -19.80 29.54
C LYS A 372 1.22 -19.82 28.33
N LEU A 373 0.20 -20.66 28.40
CA LEU A 373 -0.89 -20.66 27.42
C LEU A 373 -1.74 -19.39 27.64
N VAL A 374 -2.16 -18.76 26.55
CA VAL A 374 -3.05 -17.59 26.57
C VAL A 374 -4.13 -17.74 25.50
N ASP A 375 -5.33 -17.23 25.78
CA ASP A 375 -6.46 -17.28 24.84
C ASP A 375 -6.21 -16.43 23.59
N SER A 376 -5.47 -15.33 23.75
CA SER A 376 -5.02 -14.48 22.64
C SER A 376 -3.78 -13.68 23.01
N LEU A 377 -2.82 -13.57 22.08
CA LEU A 377 -1.67 -12.69 22.22
C LEU A 377 -2.07 -11.19 22.25
N ASN A 378 -3.16 -10.80 21.57
CA ASN A 378 -3.62 -9.41 21.54
C ASN A 378 -4.04 -8.89 22.92
N GLU A 379 -4.58 -9.76 23.77
CA GLU A 379 -5.06 -9.40 25.10
C GLU A 379 -3.93 -8.98 26.04
N LEU A 380 -2.70 -9.41 25.74
CA LEU A 380 -1.50 -9.00 26.48
C LEU A 380 -1.13 -7.54 26.24
N LYS A 381 -1.65 -6.91 25.17
CA LYS A 381 -1.35 -5.52 24.78
C LYS A 381 0.15 -5.24 24.62
N LEU A 382 0.88 -6.23 24.10
CA LEU A 382 2.33 -6.16 23.85
C LEU A 382 2.67 -5.99 22.37
N GLY A 383 1.71 -5.58 21.55
CA GLY A 383 1.90 -5.42 20.10
C GLY A 383 2.25 -6.72 19.37
N ILE A 384 1.76 -7.84 19.90
CA ILE A 384 1.84 -9.19 19.32
C ILE A 384 0.43 -9.74 19.10
N GLY A 385 0.30 -10.76 18.25
CA GLY A 385 -0.95 -11.28 17.71
C GLY A 385 -1.38 -10.59 16.41
N ASP A 386 -0.45 -9.97 15.68
CA ASP A 386 -0.75 -9.10 14.55
C ASP A 386 -1.59 -9.76 13.43
N LEU A 387 -1.43 -11.06 13.20
CA LEU A 387 -2.21 -11.81 12.21
C LEU A 387 -3.67 -12.07 12.63
N THR A 388 -4.04 -11.76 13.87
CA THR A 388 -5.43 -11.83 14.33
C THR A 388 -6.13 -10.46 14.32
N TRP A 389 -5.39 -9.37 14.05
CA TRP A 389 -5.98 -8.04 13.96
C TRP A 389 -6.96 -7.96 12.79
N LYS A 390 -8.10 -7.29 12.99
CA LYS A 390 -9.15 -7.13 11.96
C LYS A 390 -8.60 -6.62 10.62
N VAL A 391 -7.60 -5.73 10.64
CA VAL A 391 -6.97 -5.18 9.44
C VAL A 391 -6.17 -6.22 8.63
N ASN A 392 -5.59 -7.23 9.30
CA ASN A 392 -4.80 -8.28 8.66
C ASN A 392 -5.65 -9.52 8.36
N LEU A 393 -6.51 -9.91 9.31
CA LEU A 393 -7.40 -11.07 9.19
C LEU A 393 -8.51 -10.85 8.16
N GLY A 394 -8.99 -9.61 8.05
CA GLY A 394 -10.09 -9.19 7.19
C GLY A 394 -11.41 -9.87 7.57
N ASN A 395 -12.00 -10.59 6.62
CA ASN A 395 -13.29 -11.28 6.81
C ASN A 395 -13.16 -12.77 7.22
N GLN A 396 -11.95 -13.25 7.45
CA GLN A 396 -11.72 -14.63 7.86
C GLN A 396 -12.17 -14.87 9.30
N THR A 397 -12.62 -16.07 9.59
CA THR A 397 -12.95 -16.54 10.95
C THR A 397 -11.91 -17.54 11.40
N LEU A 398 -11.40 -17.37 12.63
CA LEU A 398 -10.44 -18.29 13.24
C LEU A 398 -11.18 -19.22 14.19
N ASN A 399 -10.80 -20.50 14.19
CA ASN A 399 -11.33 -21.48 15.16
C ASN A 399 -10.80 -21.24 16.57
N SER A 400 -9.61 -20.64 16.70
CA SER A 400 -8.98 -20.28 17.96
C SER A 400 -7.90 -19.22 17.73
N THR A 401 -7.68 -18.36 18.72
CA THR A 401 -6.56 -17.41 18.79
C THR A 401 -5.54 -17.80 19.87
N GLU A 402 -5.69 -18.98 20.45
CA GLU A 402 -4.85 -19.47 21.54
C GLU A 402 -3.39 -19.60 21.08
N ASP A 403 -2.47 -19.18 21.95
CA ASP A 403 -1.03 -19.20 21.68
C ASP A 403 -0.22 -19.45 22.97
N ILE A 404 1.06 -19.77 22.80
CA ILE A 404 2.00 -19.91 23.91
C ILE A 404 2.82 -18.63 24.00
N TYR A 405 2.58 -17.86 25.06
CA TYR A 405 3.34 -16.65 25.34
C TYR A 405 4.63 -16.97 26.10
N PHE A 406 5.77 -16.52 25.57
CA PHE A 406 7.10 -16.66 26.17
C PHE A 406 7.55 -15.34 26.79
N TYR A 407 8.04 -15.38 28.03
CA TYR A 407 8.45 -14.20 28.79
C TYR A 407 9.62 -14.50 29.74
N SER A 408 10.27 -13.46 30.24
CA SER A 408 11.31 -13.55 31.26
C SER A 408 11.10 -12.47 32.32
N ASP A 409 11.47 -12.78 33.56
CA ASP A 409 11.44 -11.82 34.68
C ASP A 409 12.82 -11.18 34.92
N ASP A 410 13.85 -11.58 34.17
CA ASP A 410 15.24 -11.13 34.37
C ASP A 410 15.54 -9.76 33.75
N PHE A 411 14.59 -9.22 32.97
CA PHE A 411 14.64 -7.87 32.43
C PHE A 411 13.23 -7.36 32.12
N THR A 412 13.10 -6.04 32.05
CA THR A 412 11.88 -5.38 31.54
C THR A 412 12.02 -5.18 30.04
N GLU A 413 11.08 -5.70 29.24
CA GLU A 413 11.03 -5.43 27.80
C GLU A 413 10.84 -3.92 27.56
N ILE A 414 11.60 -3.34 26.63
CA ILE A 414 11.46 -1.92 26.31
C ILE A 414 10.09 -1.62 25.71
N TYR A 415 9.66 -2.44 24.75
CA TYR A 415 8.42 -2.21 24.01
C TYR A 415 7.20 -2.48 24.89
N LEU A 416 6.35 -1.46 25.08
CA LEU A 416 5.07 -1.47 25.80
C LEU A 416 5.10 -1.85 27.29
N LYS A 417 6.26 -2.19 27.86
CA LYS A 417 6.41 -2.50 29.30
C LYS A 417 7.34 -1.56 30.05
N TYR A 418 8.17 -0.79 29.35
CA TYR A 418 9.13 0.11 30.00
C TYR A 418 8.58 1.52 30.07
N GLU A 419 8.26 1.97 31.29
CA GLU A 419 7.96 3.37 31.59
C GLU A 419 9.27 4.09 31.91
N LEU A 420 9.59 5.12 31.13
CA LEU A 420 10.84 5.86 31.28
C LEU A 420 10.79 6.79 32.49
N LYS A 421 11.75 6.64 33.41
CA LYS A 421 11.89 7.45 34.63
C LYS A 421 12.99 8.48 34.50
N LEU A 422 12.92 9.55 35.29
CA LEU A 422 13.84 10.70 35.23
C LEU A 422 15.33 10.31 35.28
N ASN A 423 15.67 9.28 36.07
CA ASN A 423 17.05 8.85 36.29
C ASN A 423 17.41 7.56 35.53
N ASP A 424 16.55 7.12 34.60
CA ASP A 424 16.86 5.93 33.81
C ASP A 424 18.07 6.20 32.90
N PRO A 425 18.91 5.16 32.66
CA PRO A 425 20.11 5.30 31.84
C PRO A 425 19.81 5.36 30.34
N ILE A 426 18.58 5.04 29.93
CA ILE A 426 18.14 5.08 28.54
C ILE A 426 17.83 6.53 28.16
N ARG A 427 18.29 6.93 26.99
CA ARG A 427 17.99 8.21 26.34
C ARG A 427 17.24 7.98 25.04
N ILE A 428 16.37 8.92 24.70
CA ILE A 428 15.57 8.90 23.46
C ILE A 428 16.06 10.05 22.60
N LEU A 429 16.74 9.70 21.50
CA LEU A 429 17.42 10.66 20.64
C LEU A 429 16.67 10.81 19.32
N ARG A 430 16.36 12.04 18.93
CA ARG A 430 15.81 12.36 17.61
C ARG A 430 16.92 12.72 16.65
N PHE A 431 16.89 12.16 15.45
CA PHE A 431 17.75 12.59 14.36
C PHE A 431 17.12 13.78 13.61
N ASP A 432 17.80 14.92 13.58
CA ASP A 432 17.32 16.13 12.90
C ASP A 432 18.50 16.95 12.36
N LYS A 433 18.46 17.32 11.08
CA LYS A 433 19.48 18.17 10.40
C LYS A 433 20.93 17.77 10.73
N ASN A 434 21.26 16.50 10.55
CA ASN A 434 22.61 15.96 10.76
C ASN A 434 23.11 16.04 12.21
N LYS A 435 22.22 15.97 13.21
CA LYS A 435 22.60 15.82 14.61
C LYS A 435 21.56 15.02 15.39
N PHE A 436 22.00 14.45 16.51
CA PHE A 436 21.11 13.89 17.52
C PHE A 436 20.70 14.97 18.53
N ILE A 437 19.41 15.03 18.81
CA ILE A 437 18.81 15.87 19.84
C ILE A 437 18.28 14.94 20.93
N ASP A 438 18.64 15.19 22.18
CA ASP A 438 18.12 14.43 23.31
C ASP A 438 16.70 14.90 23.65
N ASN A 439 15.72 14.03 23.40
CA ASN A 439 14.31 14.26 23.66
C ASN A 439 13.82 13.52 24.92
N THR A 440 14.70 12.91 25.72
CA THR A 440 14.36 12.05 26.87
C THR A 440 13.34 12.70 27.82
N ASN A 441 13.49 14.00 28.09
CA ASN A 441 12.60 14.74 28.99
C ASN A 441 11.12 14.73 28.55
N GLU A 442 10.85 14.64 27.24
CA GLU A 442 9.49 14.61 26.69
C GLU A 442 8.79 13.27 26.93
N PHE A 443 9.54 12.23 27.32
CA PHE A 443 9.07 10.87 27.49
C PHE A 443 9.09 10.39 28.95
N ILE A 444 9.52 11.21 29.89
CA ILE A 444 9.48 10.85 31.32
C ILE A 444 8.03 10.59 31.75
N GLY A 445 7.81 9.45 32.42
CA GLY A 445 6.50 8.96 32.84
C GLY A 445 5.67 8.35 31.71
N LYS A 446 6.23 8.16 30.51
CA LYS A 446 5.57 7.50 29.39
C LYS A 446 6.13 6.10 29.16
N THR A 447 5.24 5.19 28.77
CA THR A 447 5.63 3.87 28.26
C THR A 447 6.20 4.00 26.85
N ILE A 448 7.31 3.32 26.58
CA ILE A 448 7.92 3.30 25.25
C ILE A 448 7.09 2.41 24.31
N ASP A 449 6.51 3.02 23.28
CA ASP A 449 5.63 2.37 22.32
C ASP A 449 6.23 2.35 20.90
N TRP A 450 5.42 1.95 19.91
CA TRP A 450 5.89 1.80 18.54
C TRP A 450 6.18 3.14 17.88
N GLU A 451 5.37 4.16 18.19
CA GLU A 451 5.58 5.51 17.67
C GLU A 451 6.96 6.02 18.11
N THR A 452 7.26 5.88 19.40
CA THR A 452 8.55 6.22 19.99
C THR A 452 9.69 5.43 19.34
N LEU A 453 9.61 4.11 19.28
CA LEU A 453 10.68 3.30 18.69
C LEU A 453 10.88 3.53 17.20
N SER A 454 9.82 3.93 16.47
CA SER A 454 9.89 4.14 15.02
C SER A 454 10.47 5.48 14.60
N GLN A 455 10.44 6.47 15.48
CA GLN A 455 10.87 7.84 15.17
C GLN A 455 12.18 8.23 15.87
N TYR A 456 12.55 7.53 16.93
CA TYR A 456 13.68 7.87 17.77
C TYR A 456 14.70 6.73 17.83
N THR A 457 15.95 7.09 18.13
CA THR A 457 17.03 6.17 18.42
C THR A 457 17.17 6.04 19.93
N LEU A 458 17.16 4.82 20.45
CA LEU A 458 17.46 4.59 21.86
C LEU A 458 18.97 4.61 22.05
N TYR A 459 19.43 5.28 23.10
CA TYR A 459 20.84 5.31 23.48
C TYR A 459 20.99 4.89 24.94
N LYS A 460 22.02 4.09 25.23
CA LYS A 460 22.42 3.78 26.60
C LYS A 460 23.93 3.82 26.72
N LYS A 461 24.41 4.53 27.74
CA LYS A 461 25.80 4.46 28.19
C LYS A 461 25.90 3.51 29.37
N ASN A 462 26.65 2.45 29.20
CA ASN A 462 27.03 1.50 30.23
C ASN A 462 28.42 1.86 30.79
N ASN A 463 28.96 1.01 31.66
CA ASN A 463 30.31 1.16 32.22
C ASN A 463 31.15 -0.09 31.93
N ILE A 464 31.13 -0.54 30.67
CA ILE A 464 31.77 -1.79 30.23
C ILE A 464 33.18 -1.49 29.70
N PHE A 465 34.10 -2.44 29.84
CA PHE A 465 35.46 -2.36 29.27
C PHE A 465 35.70 -3.55 28.33
N PRO A 466 36.32 -3.34 27.16
CA PRO A 466 36.81 -2.06 26.61
C PRO A 466 35.68 -1.09 26.24
N LYS A 467 36.00 0.21 26.22
CA LYS A 467 35.06 1.29 25.89
C LYS A 467 34.77 1.27 24.39
N GLN A 468 33.63 0.70 24.01
CA GLN A 468 33.23 0.51 22.62
C GLN A 468 31.84 1.05 22.36
N LYS A 469 31.70 1.70 21.21
CA LYS A 469 30.47 2.26 20.69
C LYS A 469 29.91 1.36 19.59
N CYS A 470 28.69 0.87 19.78
CA CYS A 470 28.00 0.02 18.83
C CYS A 470 26.71 0.68 18.35
N LEU A 471 26.52 0.72 17.03
CA LEU A 471 25.28 1.14 16.39
C LEU A 471 24.56 -0.08 15.84
N ILE A 472 23.31 -0.25 16.26
CA ILE A 472 22.46 -1.36 15.89
C ILE A 472 21.26 -0.83 15.10
N PHE A 473 21.21 -1.15 13.82
CA PHE A 473 20.01 -1.02 13.00
C PHE A 473 19.13 -2.25 13.19
N TYR A 474 17.84 -2.07 13.39
CA TYR A 474 16.95 -3.21 13.67
C TYR A 474 15.53 -3.00 13.12
N ASP A 475 14.80 -4.11 12.99
CA ASP A 475 13.36 -4.12 12.72
C ASP A 475 12.56 -4.70 13.91
N SER A 476 11.26 -4.95 13.73
CA SER A 476 10.41 -5.40 14.84
C SER A 476 10.77 -6.78 15.42
N PHE A 477 11.62 -7.59 14.78
CA PHE A 477 12.01 -8.90 15.32
C PHE A 477 12.90 -8.79 16.57
N LEU A 478 13.47 -7.61 16.83
CA LEU A 478 14.30 -7.38 18.00
C LEU A 478 13.52 -6.86 19.22
N LEU A 479 12.22 -6.51 19.07
CA LEU A 479 11.45 -5.81 20.11
C LEU A 479 11.45 -6.52 21.47
N SER A 480 11.31 -7.85 21.47
CA SER A 480 11.28 -8.67 22.69
C SER A 480 12.64 -8.78 23.40
N THR A 481 13.73 -8.37 22.75
CA THR A 481 15.11 -8.55 23.24
C THR A 481 15.93 -7.27 23.24
N LEU A 482 15.35 -6.09 22.93
CA LEU A 482 16.08 -4.80 22.90
C LEU A 482 16.90 -4.55 24.16
N SER A 483 16.34 -4.87 25.33
CA SER A 483 17.00 -4.69 26.64
C SER A 483 18.30 -5.48 26.74
N LEU A 484 18.40 -6.65 26.11
CA LEU A 484 19.61 -7.48 26.11
C LEU A 484 20.73 -6.84 25.29
N TYR A 485 20.41 -6.25 24.13
CA TYR A 485 21.38 -5.58 23.26
C TYR A 485 21.90 -4.28 23.86
N LEU A 486 21.06 -3.54 24.57
CA LEU A 486 21.45 -2.32 25.30
C LEU A 486 22.50 -2.56 26.39
N GLU A 487 22.73 -3.81 26.79
CA GLU A 487 23.68 -4.16 27.86
C GLU A 487 25.03 -4.69 27.35
N LEU A 488 25.23 -4.81 26.02
CA LEU A 488 26.41 -5.49 25.47
C LEU A 488 27.68 -4.64 25.41
N PHE A 489 27.56 -3.34 25.12
CA PHE A 489 28.71 -2.44 24.84
C PHE A 489 28.71 -1.23 25.78
N ASP A 490 29.81 -0.47 25.81
CA ASP A 490 29.87 0.74 26.63
C ASP A 490 28.89 1.81 26.16
N GLU A 491 28.76 2.01 24.85
CA GLU A 491 27.76 2.89 24.26
C GLU A 491 26.97 2.11 23.20
N VAL A 492 25.66 2.05 23.36
CA VAL A 492 24.76 1.35 22.43
C VAL A 492 23.74 2.33 21.87
N TYR A 493 23.63 2.36 20.55
CA TYR A 493 22.61 3.10 19.82
C TYR A 493 21.73 2.10 19.07
N LEU A 494 20.43 2.07 19.37
CA LEU A 494 19.44 1.24 18.68
C LEU A 494 18.57 2.14 17.81
N SER A 495 18.63 1.98 16.49
CA SER A 495 17.86 2.76 15.54
C SER A 495 16.96 1.85 14.69
N LYS A 496 15.64 2.04 14.79
CA LYS A 496 14.67 1.25 14.01
C LYS A 496 14.51 1.84 12.61
N THR A 497 15.57 1.75 11.83
CA THR A 497 15.64 2.23 10.45
C THR A 497 16.48 1.28 9.61
N VAL A 498 16.38 1.41 8.29
CA VAL A 498 17.32 0.76 7.39
C VAL A 498 18.71 1.38 7.55
N PHE A 499 19.75 0.61 7.26
CA PHE A 499 21.13 1.07 7.20
C PHE A 499 21.27 2.50 6.62
N SER A 500 21.85 3.42 7.41
CA SER A 500 21.96 4.85 7.09
C SER A 500 23.37 5.37 7.29
N ASN A 501 24.03 5.79 6.21
CA ASN A 501 25.37 6.40 6.23
C ASN A 501 25.39 7.68 7.07
N GLU A 502 24.33 8.49 7.02
CA GLU A 502 24.24 9.76 7.75
C GLU A 502 24.31 9.52 9.27
N ILE A 503 23.54 8.53 9.75
CA ILE A 503 23.56 8.16 11.17
C ILE A 503 24.93 7.60 11.58
N ILE A 504 25.53 6.74 10.73
CA ILE A 504 26.84 6.16 10.99
C ILE A 504 27.91 7.24 11.10
N GLN A 505 27.93 8.22 10.18
CA GLN A 505 28.91 9.31 10.17
C GLN A 505 28.83 10.20 11.40
N ILE A 506 27.62 10.41 11.93
CA ILE A 506 27.40 11.27 13.11
C ILE A 506 27.74 10.54 14.41
N ILE A 507 27.37 9.28 14.51
CA ILE A 507 27.67 8.47 15.71
C ILE A 507 29.15 8.11 15.76
N ASP A 508 29.76 7.87 14.60
CA ASP A 508 31.09 7.29 14.45
C ASP A 508 31.29 6.06 15.36
N PRO A 509 30.57 4.95 15.08
CA PRO A 509 30.61 3.76 15.91
C PRO A 509 31.84 2.90 15.60
N ASP A 510 32.35 2.21 16.62
CA ASP A 510 33.40 1.20 16.47
C ASP A 510 32.88 -0.02 15.72
N TYR A 511 31.62 -0.39 15.94
CA TYR A 511 30.95 -1.52 15.31
C TYR A 511 29.53 -1.17 14.86
N ILE A 512 29.11 -1.79 13.76
CA ILE A 512 27.78 -1.62 13.19
C ILE A 512 27.14 -3.00 13.06
N CYS A 513 25.97 -3.16 13.66
CA CYS A 513 25.18 -4.37 13.53
C CYS A 513 23.86 -4.04 12.84
N GLU A 514 23.37 -4.95 12.00
CA GLU A 514 22.05 -4.85 11.41
C GLU A 514 21.26 -6.13 11.68
N PHE A 515 20.02 -5.97 12.14
CA PHE A 515 19.08 -7.05 12.38
C PHE A 515 17.90 -6.87 11.43
N ARG A 516 17.64 -7.88 10.60
CA ARG A 516 16.61 -7.77 9.57
C ARG A 516 15.91 -9.10 9.32
N ILE A 517 14.60 -9.08 9.14
CA ILE A 517 13.82 -10.20 8.62
C ILE A 517 14.12 -10.40 7.14
N GLU A 518 14.20 -11.66 6.72
CA GLU A 518 14.58 -12.04 5.36
C GLU A 518 13.72 -11.36 4.29
N ARG A 519 12.42 -11.15 4.54
CA ARG A 519 11.53 -10.46 3.59
C ARG A 519 11.85 -8.98 3.33
N PHE A 520 12.79 -8.39 4.06
CA PHE A 520 13.25 -7.01 3.84
C PHE A 520 14.65 -6.95 3.20
N LEU A 521 15.17 -8.08 2.70
CA LEU A 521 16.41 -8.09 1.93
C LEU A 521 16.22 -7.65 0.47
N PHE A 522 14.98 -7.69 -0.04
CA PHE A 522 14.60 -7.40 -1.43
C PHE A 522 14.79 -5.94 -1.84
#